data_AF-A0A2G2BEU0-F1
#
_entry.id   AF-A0A2G2BEU0-F1
#
_cell.length_a   1.000
_cell.length_b   1.000
_cell.length_c   1.000
_cell.angle_alpha   90.00
_cell.angle_beta   90.00
_cell.angle_gamma   90.00
#
_symmetry.space_group_name_H-M   'P 1'
#
loop_
_entity.id
_entity.type
_entity.pdbx_description
1 polymer ?
#
loop_
_entity_poly.entity_id
_entity_poly.type
_entity_poly.pdbx_seq_one_letter_code
_entity_poly.pdbx_strand_id
1 'polypeptide(L)'
;MAKTSAGRYFEDYALGEVIEHAVPRTVSGGERALYHALYPARHALASSDEFARACGLPASPMDDLVTFHVVFGKTVPDISLNAVANLGYAEARWLQPVYAGDTLRSSSEVIGLKQNSSGKNGVVWVRTTGTNQRGEVVLEYVRWVMVKKRDLDAPAPDTVIPDMAKVVPADQLVLPDGLDFSGYDFGLAGEAHRLEDYAVGEQIDHVDGVTIEEAEHMMATRLWQNTAKVHFDATARPGGRRLIYGGHIISLARALSFNGLANAQMIVGINAGAHASPCFAGDTVRAWSEVLEVAQTNAAGVGLIRLRTVATKGAAFELRSEDGKYLPDVLLELDYWAVMPV
;
A
#
# COMPACT_ATOMS: atom_id res chain seq x y z
N MET A 1 29.61 14.64 -16.94
CA MET A 1 28.25 14.24 -16.52
C MET A 1 27.76 15.16 -15.43
N ALA A 2 26.46 15.50 -15.42
CA ALA A 2 25.87 16.25 -14.30
C ALA A 2 25.95 15.41 -13.02
N LYS A 3 26.13 16.07 -11.86
CA LYS A 3 26.16 15.40 -10.55
C LYS A 3 24.76 15.05 -10.02
N THR A 4 23.71 15.51 -10.70
CA THR A 4 22.29 15.26 -10.37
C THR A 4 21.76 14.03 -11.11
N SER A 5 20.93 13.22 -10.45
CA SER A 5 20.16 12.16 -11.12
C SER A 5 18.88 12.72 -11.73
N ALA A 6 18.60 12.38 -12.98
CA ALA A 6 17.35 12.71 -13.67
C ALA A 6 16.24 11.67 -13.43
N GLY A 7 16.54 10.59 -12.69
CA GLY A 7 15.75 9.37 -12.70
C GLY A 7 15.79 8.66 -14.05
N ARG A 8 15.13 7.51 -14.13
CA ARG A 8 15.01 6.73 -15.37
C ARG A 8 13.79 7.16 -16.17
N TYR A 9 13.90 7.04 -17.49
CA TYR A 9 12.79 7.13 -18.44
C TYR A 9 12.50 5.73 -19.00
N PHE A 10 11.40 5.57 -19.72
CA PHE A 10 10.94 4.26 -20.17
C PHE A 10 12.00 3.46 -20.95
N GLU A 11 12.76 4.11 -21.82
CA GLU A 11 13.84 3.51 -22.61
C GLU A 11 15.11 3.18 -21.82
N ASP A 12 15.21 3.59 -20.54
CA ASP A 12 16.35 3.31 -19.67
C ASP A 12 16.20 1.98 -18.89
N TYR A 13 15.09 1.25 -19.04
CA TYR A 13 14.85 -0.03 -18.37
C TYR A 13 15.15 -1.21 -19.30
N ALA A 14 15.79 -2.24 -18.74
CA ALA A 14 15.99 -3.52 -19.42
C ALA A 14 15.25 -4.65 -18.70
N LEU A 15 14.64 -5.58 -19.44
CA LEU A 15 13.99 -6.76 -18.88
C LEU A 15 15.02 -7.62 -18.10
N GLY A 16 14.65 -8.06 -16.90
CA GLY A 16 15.51 -8.82 -15.99
C GLY A 16 16.54 -7.97 -15.23
N GLU A 17 16.58 -6.67 -15.45
CA GLU A 17 17.46 -5.77 -14.68
C GLU A 17 17.01 -5.72 -13.22
N VAL A 18 17.96 -5.91 -12.30
CA VAL A 18 17.77 -5.70 -10.86
C VAL A 18 18.36 -4.36 -10.47
N ILE A 19 17.54 -3.49 -9.89
CA ILE A 19 17.91 -2.16 -9.44
C ILE A 19 17.96 -2.16 -7.91
N GLU A 20 19.14 -1.98 -7.35
CA GLU A 20 19.35 -1.78 -5.92
C GLU A 20 19.06 -0.32 -5.55
N HIS A 21 18.08 -0.08 -4.69
CA HIS A 21 17.67 1.27 -4.34
C HIS A 21 18.51 1.87 -3.21
N ALA A 22 18.80 3.16 -3.34
CA ALA A 22 19.60 3.89 -2.36
C ALA A 22 18.84 4.14 -1.05
N VAL A 23 19.61 4.53 -0.01
CA VAL A 23 19.11 5.02 1.29
C VAL A 23 18.38 3.93 2.09
N PRO A 24 19.11 2.94 2.66
CA PRO A 24 18.55 2.03 3.66
C PRO A 24 17.92 2.82 4.81
N ARG A 25 16.84 2.31 5.39
CA ARG A 25 16.05 3.03 6.39
C ARG A 25 15.77 2.18 7.62
N THR A 26 16.39 2.55 8.74
CA THR A 26 16.02 2.03 10.07
C THR A 26 14.68 2.60 10.49
N VAL A 27 13.73 1.78 10.94
CA VAL A 27 12.43 2.21 11.48
C VAL A 27 12.38 1.99 12.98
N SER A 28 11.61 2.79 13.71
CA SER A 28 11.61 2.84 15.18
C SER A 28 10.31 3.45 15.72
N GLY A 29 10.29 3.84 17.00
CA GLY A 29 9.12 4.47 17.62
C GLY A 29 8.74 5.84 17.02
N GLY A 30 9.68 6.57 16.41
CA GLY A 30 9.39 7.86 15.77
C GLY A 30 8.47 7.73 14.56
N GLU A 31 8.70 6.71 13.73
CA GLU A 31 7.87 6.40 12.57
C GLU A 31 6.46 5.99 13.00
N ARG A 32 6.34 5.15 14.04
CA ARG A 32 5.03 4.78 14.62
C ARG A 32 4.27 6.01 15.12
N ALA A 33 4.91 6.85 15.94
CA ALA A 33 4.27 8.04 16.50
C ALA A 33 3.80 9.01 15.39
N LEU A 34 4.63 9.24 14.36
CA LEU A 34 4.24 10.08 13.23
C LEU A 34 3.14 9.44 12.38
N TYR A 35 3.16 8.14 12.15
CA TYR A 35 2.11 7.43 11.41
C TYR A 35 0.75 7.60 12.11
N HIS A 36 0.68 7.37 13.43
CA HIS A 36 -0.56 7.57 14.20
C HIS A 36 -0.97 9.04 14.36
N ALA A 37 -0.05 9.99 14.20
CA ALA A 37 -0.38 11.42 14.17
C ALA A 37 -0.95 11.86 12.81
N LEU A 38 -0.53 11.19 11.72
CA LEU A 38 -0.93 11.51 10.35
C LEU A 38 -2.22 10.82 9.93
N TYR A 39 -2.55 9.68 10.53
CA TYR A 39 -3.74 8.91 10.24
C TYR A 39 -4.44 8.58 11.56
N PRO A 40 -5.79 8.58 11.64
CA PRO A 40 -6.52 8.21 12.85
C PRO A 40 -6.51 6.68 13.08
N ALA A 41 -5.35 6.04 12.93
CA ALA A 41 -5.15 4.60 13.07
C ALA A 41 -5.26 4.17 14.54
N ARG A 42 -6.02 3.10 14.80
CA ARG A 42 -6.29 2.61 16.16
C ARG A 42 -6.18 1.09 16.33
N HIS A 43 -5.67 0.37 15.33
CA HIS A 43 -5.50 -1.08 15.41
C HIS A 43 -4.56 -1.44 16.58
N ALA A 44 -5.04 -2.32 17.47
CA ALA A 44 -4.43 -2.57 18.76
C ALA A 44 -3.03 -3.19 18.67
N LEU A 45 -2.81 -4.13 17.73
CA LEU A 45 -1.51 -4.79 17.54
C LEU A 45 -0.38 -3.80 17.23
N ALA A 46 -0.64 -2.78 16.41
CA ALA A 46 0.35 -1.74 16.07
C ALA A 46 0.45 -0.62 17.12
N SER A 47 -0.44 -0.60 18.11
CA SER A 47 -0.56 0.47 19.10
C SER A 47 0.03 0.12 20.47
N SER A 48 0.00 -1.15 20.88
CA SER A 48 0.38 -1.58 22.22
C SER A 48 1.26 -2.81 22.22
N ASP A 49 2.46 -2.70 22.81
CA ASP A 49 3.35 -3.84 23.01
C ASP A 49 2.72 -4.91 23.90
N GLU A 50 1.95 -4.51 24.93
CA GLU A 50 1.28 -5.45 25.83
C GLU A 50 0.15 -6.21 25.13
N PHE A 51 -0.62 -5.53 24.26
CA PHE A 51 -1.65 -6.19 23.47
C PHE A 51 -1.02 -7.19 22.48
N ALA A 52 0.06 -6.78 21.81
CA ALA A 52 0.78 -7.66 20.89
C ALA A 52 1.40 -8.88 21.60
N ARG A 53 1.94 -8.71 22.81
CA ARG A 53 2.44 -9.81 23.65
C ARG A 53 1.35 -10.76 24.11
N ALA A 54 0.18 -10.24 24.47
CA ALA A 54 -0.99 -11.07 24.77
C ALA A 54 -1.44 -11.89 23.55
N CYS A 55 -1.15 -11.41 22.33
CA CYS A 55 -1.40 -12.12 21.07
C CYS A 55 -0.19 -12.95 20.59
N GLY A 56 0.79 -13.22 21.46
CA GLY A 56 1.94 -14.10 21.17
C GLY A 56 3.11 -13.47 20.42
N LEU A 57 3.05 -12.18 20.08
CA LEU A 57 4.17 -11.46 19.44
C LEU A 57 5.19 -10.95 20.48
N PRO A 58 6.47 -10.77 20.13
CA PRO A 58 7.48 -10.25 21.07
C PRO A 58 7.23 -8.80 21.52
N ALA A 59 6.63 -7.99 20.65
CA ALA A 59 6.26 -6.60 20.87
C ALA A 59 5.26 -6.18 19.78
N SER A 60 4.78 -4.93 19.81
CA SER A 60 4.01 -4.37 18.70
C SER A 60 4.90 -4.25 17.46
N PRO A 61 4.51 -4.78 16.29
CA PRO A 61 5.22 -4.53 15.04
C PRO A 61 5.01 -3.08 14.57
N MET A 62 5.79 -2.65 13.58
CA MET A 62 5.43 -1.49 12.77
C MET A 62 4.15 -1.83 11.99
N ASP A 63 3.28 -0.84 11.77
CA ASP A 63 2.10 -1.01 10.91
C ASP A 63 2.53 -1.52 9.52
N ASP A 64 1.78 -2.46 8.95
CA ASP A 64 2.12 -3.12 7.69
C ASP A 64 2.29 -2.10 6.55
N LEU A 65 1.50 -1.02 6.57
CA LEU A 65 1.59 0.05 5.59
C LEU A 65 2.81 0.97 5.83
N VAL A 66 3.34 1.07 7.05
CA VAL A 66 4.65 1.71 7.28
C VAL A 66 5.74 0.94 6.53
N THR A 67 5.74 -0.40 6.64
CA THR A 67 6.66 -1.27 5.89
C THR A 67 6.50 -1.07 4.38
N PHE A 68 5.26 -1.11 3.88
CA PHE A 68 4.97 -0.89 2.46
C PHE A 68 5.44 0.49 1.98
N HIS A 69 5.15 1.55 2.72
CA HIS A 69 5.49 2.90 2.31
C HIS A 69 6.99 3.17 2.36
N VAL A 70 7.72 2.64 3.35
CA VAL A 70 9.17 2.73 3.38
C VAL A 70 9.77 2.04 2.15
N VAL A 71 9.40 0.77 1.91
CA VAL A 71 9.91 -0.01 0.76
C VAL A 71 9.53 0.67 -0.56
N PHE A 72 8.27 1.05 -0.74
CA PHE A 72 7.80 1.77 -1.92
C PHE A 72 8.56 3.08 -2.14
N GLY A 73 8.74 3.88 -1.10
CA GLY A 73 9.45 5.16 -1.15
C GLY A 73 10.89 5.02 -1.64
N LYS A 74 11.57 3.91 -1.32
CA LYS A 74 12.93 3.63 -1.79
C LYS A 74 12.99 3.48 -3.31
N THR A 75 11.96 2.89 -3.89
CA THR A 75 11.91 2.63 -5.34
C THR A 75 11.64 3.89 -6.17
N VAL A 76 11.09 4.95 -5.57
CA VAL A 76 10.57 6.10 -6.32
C VAL A 76 11.64 6.80 -7.19
N PRO A 77 12.85 7.12 -6.70
CA PRO A 77 13.87 7.77 -7.51
C PRO A 77 14.20 7.02 -8.81
N ASP A 78 14.16 5.69 -8.77
CA ASP A 78 14.63 4.84 -9.87
C ASP A 78 13.49 4.29 -10.74
N ILE A 79 12.29 4.09 -10.18
CA ILE A 79 11.16 3.48 -10.87
C ILE A 79 10.12 4.50 -11.33
N SER A 80 9.83 5.52 -10.52
CA SER A 80 8.63 6.35 -10.73
C SER A 80 8.83 7.85 -10.62
N LEU A 81 10.07 8.34 -10.58
CA LEU A 81 10.35 9.78 -10.58
C LEU A 81 9.79 10.48 -11.83
N ASN A 82 9.85 9.79 -12.98
CA ASN A 82 9.32 10.25 -14.27
C ASN A 82 8.03 9.51 -14.68
N ALA A 83 7.37 8.84 -13.73
CA ALA A 83 6.08 8.19 -13.98
C ALA A 83 4.96 9.24 -14.11
N VAL A 84 4.00 8.93 -15.00
CA VAL A 84 2.72 9.63 -15.13
C VAL A 84 1.76 9.16 -14.04
N ALA A 85 1.69 7.84 -13.83
CA ALA A 85 0.81 7.22 -12.84
C ALA A 85 1.33 5.82 -12.46
N ASN A 86 0.98 5.39 -11.24
CA ASN A 86 1.01 3.99 -10.86
C ASN A 86 -0.31 3.34 -11.32
N LEU A 87 -0.22 2.25 -12.07
CA LEU A 87 -1.37 1.66 -12.75
C LEU A 87 -1.93 0.45 -11.99
N GLY A 88 -1.16 -0.15 -11.08
CA GLY A 88 -1.67 -1.13 -10.15
C GLY A 88 -0.59 -1.81 -9.31
N TYR A 89 -1.06 -2.77 -8.52
CA TYR A 89 -0.29 -3.63 -7.63
C TYR A 89 -0.81 -5.06 -7.79
N ALA A 90 0.04 -6.04 -7.54
CA ALA A 90 -0.33 -7.44 -7.48
C ALA A 90 0.62 -8.18 -6.54
N GLU A 91 0.18 -9.33 -6.05
CA GLU A 91 1.02 -10.29 -5.34
C GLU A 91 1.81 -9.70 -4.17
N ALA A 92 1.27 -8.69 -3.48
CA ALA A 92 1.95 -8.17 -2.31
C ALA A 92 1.81 -9.14 -1.15
N ARG A 93 2.93 -9.50 -0.51
CA ARG A 93 2.99 -10.45 0.61
C ARG A 93 3.94 -9.94 1.67
N TRP A 94 3.43 -9.80 2.88
CA TRP A 94 4.28 -9.60 4.06
C TRP A 94 4.79 -10.96 4.50
N LEU A 95 6.10 -11.12 4.54
CA LEU A 95 6.76 -12.39 4.81
C LEU A 95 7.37 -12.43 6.22
N GLN A 96 7.61 -11.27 6.82
CA GLN A 96 8.07 -11.11 8.20
C GLN A 96 7.52 -9.80 8.78
N PRO A 97 7.13 -9.77 10.06
CA PRO A 97 6.84 -8.51 10.75
C PRO A 97 8.11 -7.65 10.85
N VAL A 98 7.93 -6.33 10.75
CA VAL A 98 9.03 -5.36 10.95
C VAL A 98 8.91 -4.77 12.35
N TYR A 99 9.99 -4.78 13.11
CA TYR A 99 10.02 -4.23 14.46
C TYR A 99 10.85 -2.95 14.56
N ALA A 100 10.66 -2.21 15.65
CA ALA A 100 11.50 -1.06 15.96
C ALA A 100 12.98 -1.49 16.07
N GLY A 101 13.84 -0.80 15.31
CA GLY A 101 15.26 -1.10 15.16
C GLY A 101 15.61 -1.82 13.86
N ASP A 102 14.66 -2.44 13.16
CA ASP A 102 14.93 -3.08 11.87
C ASP A 102 15.29 -2.04 10.81
N THR A 103 16.18 -2.41 9.89
CA THR A 103 16.65 -1.55 8.80
C THR A 103 16.25 -2.11 7.46
N LEU A 104 15.37 -1.40 6.77
CA LEU A 104 14.81 -1.82 5.50
C LEU A 104 15.64 -1.34 4.31
N ARG A 105 15.82 -2.24 3.33
CA ARG A 105 16.36 -2.00 2.00
C ARG A 105 15.35 -2.42 0.95
N SER A 106 15.54 -1.99 -0.29
CA SER A 106 14.66 -2.40 -1.38
C SER A 106 15.44 -2.59 -2.66
N SER A 107 15.06 -3.60 -3.43
CA SER A 107 15.48 -3.80 -4.81
C SER A 107 14.28 -4.04 -5.71
N SER A 108 14.39 -3.74 -6.99
CA SER A 108 13.34 -3.98 -7.98
C SER A 108 13.89 -4.70 -9.20
N GLU A 109 13.28 -5.83 -9.57
CA GLU A 109 13.51 -6.54 -10.82
C GLU A 109 12.50 -6.06 -11.88
N VAL A 110 12.97 -5.66 -13.06
CA VAL A 110 12.10 -5.35 -14.20
C VAL A 110 11.60 -6.65 -14.83
N ILE A 111 10.31 -6.95 -14.64
CA ILE A 111 9.69 -8.20 -15.09
C ILE A 111 8.79 -8.02 -16.33
N GLY A 112 8.61 -6.80 -16.80
CA GLY A 112 7.82 -6.51 -17.98
C GLY A 112 8.02 -5.09 -18.51
N LEU A 113 7.91 -4.96 -19.83
CA LEU A 113 8.03 -3.70 -20.55
C LEU A 113 7.04 -3.69 -21.72
N LYS A 114 6.32 -2.59 -21.88
CA LYS A 114 5.42 -2.38 -23.03
C LYS A 114 5.35 -0.92 -23.40
N GLN A 115 5.81 -0.56 -24.60
CA GLN A 115 5.59 0.80 -25.11
C GLN A 115 4.10 1.00 -25.41
N ASN A 116 3.53 2.15 -25.03
CA ASN A 116 2.16 2.49 -25.40
C ASN A 116 2.09 2.93 -26.86
N SER A 117 0.91 2.75 -27.48
CA SER A 117 0.67 3.07 -28.90
C SER A 117 0.95 4.53 -29.27
N SER A 118 0.86 5.45 -28.31
CA SER A 118 1.19 6.87 -28.52
C SER A 118 2.68 7.13 -28.79
N GLY A 119 3.56 6.18 -28.43
CA GLY A 119 5.02 6.34 -28.52
C GLY A 119 5.63 7.34 -27.54
N LYS A 120 4.85 7.96 -26.65
CA LYS A 120 5.32 9.00 -25.71
C LYS A 120 5.69 8.47 -24.32
N ASN A 121 5.26 7.25 -24.00
CA ASN A 121 5.44 6.59 -22.73
C ASN A 121 5.32 5.07 -22.90
N GLY A 122 5.66 4.34 -21.86
CA GLY A 122 5.47 2.90 -21.78
C GLY A 122 5.18 2.47 -20.35
N VAL A 123 4.75 1.22 -20.20
CA VAL A 123 4.48 0.60 -18.91
C VAL A 123 5.65 -0.29 -18.53
N VAL A 124 6.12 -0.13 -17.29
CA VAL A 124 7.17 -0.94 -16.68
C VAL A 124 6.55 -1.71 -15.53
N TRP A 125 6.72 -3.03 -15.53
CA TRP A 125 6.35 -3.89 -14.41
C TRP A 125 7.61 -4.22 -13.61
N VAL A 126 7.54 -4.02 -12.30
CA VAL A 126 8.63 -4.37 -11.40
C VAL A 126 8.15 -5.27 -10.28
N ARG A 127 8.95 -6.29 -9.95
CA ARG A 127 8.85 -7.01 -8.68
C ARG A 127 9.80 -6.33 -7.69
N THR A 128 9.25 -5.76 -6.64
CA THR A 128 10.02 -5.10 -5.59
C THR A 128 10.12 -6.01 -4.38
N THR A 129 11.34 -6.16 -3.87
CA THR A 129 11.64 -6.92 -2.65
C THR A 129 12.19 -5.98 -1.59
N GLY A 130 11.54 -5.95 -0.43
CA GLY A 130 12.01 -5.29 0.78
C GLY A 130 12.73 -6.28 1.69
N THR A 131 13.94 -5.96 2.13
CA THR A 131 14.73 -6.81 3.05
C THR A 131 15.14 -6.06 4.31
N ASN A 132 15.33 -6.77 5.41
CA ASN A 132 15.88 -6.20 6.65
C ASN A 132 17.42 -6.31 6.73
N GLN A 133 18.01 -5.88 7.85
CA GLN A 133 19.45 -5.92 8.10
C GLN A 133 20.06 -7.33 8.15
N ARG A 134 19.22 -8.37 8.32
CA ARG A 134 19.62 -9.79 8.34
C ARG A 134 19.55 -10.43 6.95
N GLY A 135 19.07 -9.69 5.94
CA GLY A 135 18.85 -10.21 4.59
C GLY A 135 17.55 -11.00 4.44
N GLU A 136 16.69 -11.00 5.44
CA GLU A 136 15.37 -11.63 5.36
C GLU A 136 14.44 -10.73 4.53
N VAL A 137 13.62 -11.35 3.67
CA VAL A 137 12.58 -10.64 2.94
C VAL A 137 11.42 -10.35 3.89
N VAL A 138 11.06 -9.08 4.01
CA VAL A 138 9.94 -8.64 4.86
C VAL A 138 8.67 -8.40 4.05
N LEU A 139 8.83 -7.94 2.80
CA LEU A 139 7.74 -7.60 1.90
C LEU A 139 8.21 -7.86 0.46
N GLU A 140 7.36 -8.51 -0.33
CA GLU A 140 7.49 -8.56 -1.79
C GLU A 140 6.19 -8.08 -2.42
N TYR A 141 6.26 -7.42 -3.58
CA TYR A 141 5.08 -7.08 -4.38
C TYR A 141 5.44 -6.81 -5.83
N VAL A 142 4.45 -6.92 -6.71
CA VAL A 142 4.55 -6.42 -8.08
C VAL A 142 3.79 -5.11 -8.20
N ARG A 143 4.36 -4.14 -8.93
CA ARG A 143 3.63 -2.95 -9.36
C ARG A 143 3.99 -2.60 -10.79
N TRP A 144 3.11 -1.86 -11.45
CA TRP A 144 3.41 -1.33 -12.78
C TRP A 144 3.06 0.14 -12.91
N VAL A 145 3.93 0.85 -13.63
CA VAL A 145 3.91 2.31 -13.73
C VAL A 145 3.99 2.73 -15.19
N MET A 146 3.27 3.79 -15.55
CA MET A 146 3.41 4.43 -16.85
C MET A 146 4.54 5.45 -16.78
N VAL A 147 5.65 5.21 -17.47
CA VAL A 147 6.84 6.08 -17.46
C VAL A 147 6.97 6.83 -18.78
N LYS A 148 7.30 8.12 -18.72
CA LYS A 148 7.56 8.94 -19.90
C LYS A 148 8.80 8.46 -20.64
N LYS A 149 8.83 8.64 -21.96
CA LYS A 149 10.08 8.60 -22.72
C LYS A 149 10.78 9.95 -22.65
N ARG A 150 12.12 9.94 -22.64
CA ARG A 150 12.93 11.17 -22.78
C ARG A 150 13.15 11.47 -24.26
N ASP A 151 13.54 10.46 -25.01
CA ASP A 151 13.68 10.50 -26.46
C ASP A 151 12.52 9.74 -27.12
N LEU A 152 11.69 10.47 -27.87
CA LEU A 152 10.52 9.88 -28.53
C LEU A 152 10.91 8.89 -29.62
N ASP A 153 12.09 9.05 -30.23
CA ASP A 153 12.60 8.24 -31.33
C ASP A 153 13.36 6.99 -30.86
N ALA A 154 13.62 6.85 -29.55
CA ALA A 154 14.24 5.66 -28.98
C ALA A 154 13.45 4.39 -29.36
N PRO A 155 14.12 3.28 -29.72
CA PRO A 155 13.44 2.05 -30.15
C PRO A 155 12.56 1.49 -29.02
N ALA A 156 11.41 0.92 -29.40
CA ALA A 156 10.58 0.20 -28.45
C ALA A 156 11.27 -1.11 -28.03
N PRO A 157 11.25 -1.49 -26.74
CA PRO A 157 11.70 -2.80 -26.32
C PRO A 157 10.73 -3.90 -26.81
N ASP A 158 11.20 -5.15 -26.80
CA ASP A 158 10.32 -6.30 -26.95
C ASP A 158 9.24 -6.27 -25.87
N THR A 159 7.99 -6.47 -26.28
CA THR A 159 6.86 -6.40 -25.35
C THR A 159 6.81 -7.67 -24.51
N VAL A 160 6.94 -7.49 -23.19
CA VAL A 160 6.71 -8.54 -22.19
C VAL A 160 5.73 -8.01 -21.16
N ILE A 161 4.60 -8.70 -21.03
CA ILE A 161 3.60 -8.44 -20.01
C ILE A 161 3.59 -9.68 -19.11
N PRO A 162 3.99 -9.58 -17.83
CA PRO A 162 3.99 -10.72 -16.94
C PRO A 162 2.56 -11.19 -16.70
N ASP A 163 2.38 -12.51 -16.62
CA ASP A 163 1.17 -13.08 -16.01
C ASP A 163 1.26 -12.90 -14.50
N MET A 164 0.16 -12.53 -13.87
CA MET A 164 0.11 -12.22 -12.43
C MET A 164 -1.13 -12.87 -11.84
N ALA A 165 -0.99 -13.43 -10.64
CA ALA A 165 -2.13 -13.90 -9.87
C ALA A 165 -3.08 -12.74 -9.60
N LYS A 166 -4.38 -12.97 -9.84
CA LYS A 166 -5.43 -11.99 -9.53
C LYS A 166 -5.63 -11.80 -8.02
N VAL A 167 -5.30 -12.83 -7.26
CA VAL A 167 -5.48 -12.94 -5.81
C VAL A 167 -4.34 -13.78 -5.29
N VAL A 168 -3.71 -13.36 -4.20
CA VAL A 168 -2.79 -14.21 -3.44
C VAL A 168 -3.63 -15.26 -2.71
N PRO A 169 -3.43 -16.56 -2.97
CA PRO A 169 -4.14 -17.61 -2.26
C PRO A 169 -3.91 -17.53 -0.75
N ALA A 170 -4.95 -17.80 0.05
CA ALA A 170 -4.87 -17.70 1.50
C ALA A 170 -3.77 -18.58 2.13
N ASP A 171 -3.49 -19.74 1.53
CA ASP A 171 -2.44 -20.68 1.95
C ASP A 171 -1.00 -20.23 1.62
N GLN A 172 -0.85 -19.16 0.84
CA GLN A 172 0.44 -18.53 0.55
C GLN A 172 0.72 -17.28 1.39
N LEU A 173 -0.26 -16.82 2.17
CA LEU A 173 -0.07 -15.71 3.11
C LEU A 173 0.71 -16.20 4.33
N VAL A 174 1.61 -15.35 4.81
CA VAL A 174 2.45 -15.66 5.98
C VAL A 174 1.89 -14.94 7.19
N LEU A 175 1.71 -15.67 8.28
CA LEU A 175 1.40 -15.10 9.57
C LEU A 175 2.69 -14.94 10.38
N PRO A 176 2.82 -13.90 11.22
CA PRO A 176 3.93 -13.79 12.15
C PRO A 176 4.07 -15.03 13.04
N ASP A 177 5.30 -15.49 13.23
CA ASP A 177 5.58 -16.60 14.13
C ASP A 177 5.07 -16.29 15.56
N GLY A 178 4.31 -17.23 16.11
CA GLY A 178 3.75 -17.12 17.46
C GLY A 178 2.43 -16.34 17.57
N LEU A 179 1.90 -15.80 16.47
CA LEU A 179 0.60 -15.12 16.50
C LEU A 179 -0.52 -16.05 16.99
N ASP A 180 -1.22 -15.64 18.03
CA ASP A 180 -2.29 -16.40 18.68
C ASP A 180 -3.39 -15.44 19.17
N PHE A 181 -4.63 -15.69 18.77
CA PHE A 181 -5.81 -14.89 19.14
C PHE A 181 -6.78 -15.65 20.07
N SER A 182 -6.37 -16.80 20.63
CA SER A 182 -7.18 -17.54 21.62
C SER A 182 -7.45 -16.74 22.89
N GLY A 183 -6.52 -15.86 23.29
CA GLY A 183 -6.65 -14.93 24.42
C GLY A 183 -7.02 -13.50 24.04
N TYR A 184 -7.55 -13.28 22.83
CA TYR A 184 -7.77 -11.93 22.28
C TYR A 184 -8.77 -11.10 23.11
N ASP A 185 -8.33 -9.91 23.55
CA ASP A 185 -9.17 -8.99 24.32
C ASP A 185 -9.94 -8.04 23.39
N PHE A 186 -11.19 -8.43 23.09
CA PHE A 186 -12.12 -7.64 22.28
C PHE A 186 -12.43 -6.25 22.85
N GLY A 187 -12.41 -6.11 24.19
CA GLY A 187 -12.64 -4.83 24.86
C GLY A 187 -11.51 -3.83 24.59
N LEU A 188 -10.26 -4.29 24.64
CA LEU A 188 -9.10 -3.49 24.29
C LEU A 188 -8.95 -3.28 22.78
N ALA A 189 -9.37 -4.24 21.97
CA ALA A 189 -9.37 -4.13 20.50
C ALA A 189 -10.39 -3.10 19.97
N GLY A 190 -11.47 -2.87 20.73
CA GLY A 190 -12.49 -1.87 20.43
C GLY A 190 -13.65 -2.38 19.59
N GLU A 191 -13.79 -3.71 19.45
CA GLU A 191 -14.85 -4.36 18.67
C GLU A 191 -15.08 -5.79 19.18
N ALA A 192 -16.35 -6.19 19.28
CA ALA A 192 -16.77 -7.53 19.68
C ALA A 192 -16.86 -8.51 18.49
N HIS A 193 -17.12 -8.01 17.28
CA HIS A 193 -17.29 -8.84 16.09
C HIS A 193 -16.01 -9.58 15.68
N ARG A 194 -16.13 -10.89 15.46
CA ARG A 194 -15.10 -11.82 15.02
C ARG A 194 -15.26 -12.15 13.55
N LEU A 195 -14.36 -12.96 13.00
CA LEU A 195 -14.45 -13.41 11.61
C LEU A 195 -15.81 -14.04 11.27
N GLU A 196 -16.38 -14.82 12.19
CA GLU A 196 -17.69 -15.48 11.99
C GLU A 196 -18.88 -14.51 11.92
N ASP A 197 -18.70 -13.28 12.39
CA ASP A 197 -19.74 -12.25 12.37
C ASP A 197 -19.81 -11.47 11.04
N TYR A 198 -18.80 -11.63 10.16
CA TYR A 198 -18.76 -10.98 8.85
C TYR A 198 -19.23 -11.92 7.73
N ALA A 199 -20.16 -11.44 6.90
CA ALA A 199 -20.68 -12.22 5.77
C ALA A 199 -19.99 -11.85 4.46
N VAL A 200 -19.66 -12.85 3.62
CA VAL A 200 -19.18 -12.57 2.26
C VAL A 200 -20.27 -11.82 1.47
N GLY A 201 -19.87 -10.70 0.85
CA GLY A 201 -20.74 -9.74 0.16
C GLY A 201 -21.29 -8.63 1.07
N GLU A 202 -21.03 -8.69 2.38
CA GLU A 202 -21.38 -7.61 3.30
C GLU A 202 -20.62 -6.33 2.95
N GLN A 203 -21.32 -5.21 2.95
CA GLN A 203 -20.75 -3.89 2.75
C GLN A 203 -20.85 -3.06 4.03
N ILE A 204 -19.76 -2.40 4.39
CA ILE A 204 -19.58 -1.66 5.64
C ILE A 204 -19.24 -0.21 5.30
N ASP A 205 -20.12 0.72 5.66
CA ASP A 205 -19.80 2.16 5.62
C ASP A 205 -19.00 2.51 6.88
N HIS A 206 -17.80 3.05 6.70
CA HIS A 206 -16.95 3.44 7.84
C HIS A 206 -17.34 4.79 8.44
N VAL A 207 -18.29 5.51 7.82
CA VAL A 207 -18.96 6.74 8.28
C VAL A 207 -18.05 7.98 8.33
N ASP A 208 -16.90 7.84 8.97
CA ASP A 208 -15.96 8.92 9.25
C ASP A 208 -15.38 9.53 7.97
N GLY A 209 -15.16 10.84 8.01
CA GLY A 209 -14.52 11.60 6.95
C GLY A 209 -13.37 12.44 7.47
N VAL A 210 -12.23 12.40 6.78
CA VAL A 210 -11.04 13.18 7.13
C VAL A 210 -10.65 14.08 5.96
N THR A 211 -10.56 15.37 6.23
CA THR A 211 -10.16 16.38 5.24
C THR A 211 -8.65 16.46 5.19
N ILE A 212 -8.09 16.36 3.97
CA ILE A 212 -6.65 16.32 3.79
C ILE A 212 -6.03 17.71 3.77
N GLU A 213 -4.95 17.90 4.52
CA GLU A 213 -4.17 19.13 4.53
C GLU A 213 -2.85 19.01 3.74
N GLU A 214 -2.32 20.13 3.25
CA GLU A 214 -1.07 20.11 2.46
C GLU A 214 0.14 19.65 3.30
N ALA A 215 0.17 20.02 4.58
CA ALA A 215 1.30 19.70 5.44
C ALA A 215 1.39 18.21 5.75
N GLU A 216 0.26 17.56 6.03
CA GLU A 216 0.24 16.18 6.52
C GLU A 216 0.68 15.19 5.43
N HIS A 217 0.17 15.29 4.19
CA HIS A 217 0.56 14.34 3.14
C HIS A 217 2.02 14.53 2.74
N MET A 218 2.51 15.77 2.74
CA MET A 218 3.92 16.06 2.49
C MET A 218 4.80 15.52 3.62
N MET A 219 4.38 15.63 4.88
CA MET A 219 5.06 15.03 6.02
C MET A 219 5.10 13.51 5.91
N ALA A 220 3.97 12.86 5.62
CA ALA A 220 3.90 11.43 5.37
C ALA A 220 4.85 11.02 4.23
N THR A 221 4.78 11.69 3.08
CA THR A 221 5.61 11.37 1.91
C THR A 221 7.11 11.55 2.20
N ARG A 222 7.49 12.57 2.99
CA ARG A 222 8.86 12.77 3.47
C ARG A 222 9.31 11.68 4.43
N LEU A 223 8.43 11.23 5.33
CA LEU A 223 8.72 10.16 6.28
C LEU A 223 9.15 8.87 5.55
N TRP A 224 8.50 8.60 4.41
CA TRP A 224 8.79 7.47 3.51
C TRP A 224 10.01 7.71 2.61
N GLN A 225 10.58 8.92 2.64
CA GLN A 225 11.62 9.38 1.74
C GLN A 225 11.25 9.18 0.26
N ASN A 226 9.95 9.30 -0.04
CA ASN A 226 9.42 9.34 -1.40
C ASN A 226 9.68 10.74 -1.98
N THR A 227 10.25 10.80 -3.18
CA THR A 227 10.72 12.04 -3.81
C THR A 227 9.93 12.42 -5.07
N ALA A 228 8.78 11.79 -5.31
CA ALA A 228 7.96 12.12 -6.47
C ALA A 228 7.52 13.59 -6.42
N LYS A 229 7.95 14.36 -7.42
CA LYS A 229 7.88 15.83 -7.44
C LYS A 229 6.44 16.36 -7.29
N VAL A 230 5.47 15.61 -7.81
CA VAL A 230 4.05 15.97 -7.83
C VAL A 230 3.45 16.17 -6.43
N HIS A 231 4.06 15.60 -5.38
CA HIS A 231 3.62 15.75 -3.99
C HIS A 231 4.15 17.02 -3.32
N PHE A 232 5.17 17.68 -3.89
CA PHE A 232 5.88 18.76 -3.22
C PHE A 232 5.88 20.07 -4.00
N ASP A 233 5.90 20.00 -5.32
CA ASP A 233 6.04 21.16 -6.20
C ASP A 233 4.75 21.37 -7.03
N ALA A 234 4.00 22.40 -6.65
CA ALA A 234 2.81 22.83 -7.36
C ALA A 234 3.11 23.54 -8.69
N THR A 235 4.30 24.11 -8.86
CA THR A 235 4.63 24.97 -10.02
C THR A 235 4.71 24.19 -11.33
N ALA A 236 5.07 22.91 -11.25
CA ALA A 236 5.14 22.00 -12.39
C ALA A 236 3.82 21.25 -12.69
N ARG A 237 2.74 21.54 -11.96
CA ARG A 237 1.45 20.84 -12.06
C ARG A 237 0.40 21.68 -12.81
N PRO A 238 -0.40 21.05 -13.70
CA PRO A 238 -1.61 21.67 -14.22
C PRO A 238 -2.53 22.10 -13.06
N GLY A 239 -2.96 23.36 -13.04
CA GLY A 239 -3.85 23.90 -12.01
C GLY A 239 -3.18 24.28 -10.69
N GLY A 240 -1.85 24.20 -10.57
CA GLY A 240 -1.12 24.73 -9.40
C GLY A 240 -1.41 24.00 -8.07
N ARG A 241 -1.88 22.74 -8.13
CA ARG A 241 -2.18 21.91 -6.95
C ARG A 241 -1.26 20.69 -6.91
N ARG A 242 -0.71 20.40 -5.72
CA ARG A 242 0.04 19.17 -5.46
C ARG A 242 -0.91 17.99 -5.48
N LEU A 243 -0.44 16.87 -6.03
CA LEU A 243 -1.16 15.62 -6.00
C LEU A 243 -0.84 14.91 -4.68
N ILE A 244 -1.87 14.43 -3.97
CA ILE A 244 -1.65 13.61 -2.78
C ILE A 244 -1.05 12.26 -3.19
N TYR A 245 -0.10 11.75 -2.41
CA TYR A 245 0.44 10.40 -2.62
C TYR A 245 -0.67 9.35 -2.49
N GLY A 246 -0.86 8.51 -3.51
CA GLY A 246 -1.91 7.48 -3.47
C GLY A 246 -1.79 6.53 -2.27
N GLY A 247 -0.58 6.23 -1.79
CA GLY A 247 -0.41 5.44 -0.57
C GLY A 247 -0.85 6.15 0.71
N HIS A 248 -0.90 7.48 0.73
CA HIS A 248 -1.53 8.23 1.81
C HIS A 248 -3.03 7.94 1.88
N ILE A 249 -3.70 7.78 0.72
CA ILE A 249 -5.11 7.38 0.65
C ILE A 249 -5.31 5.93 1.09
N ILE A 250 -4.36 5.04 0.79
CA ILE A 250 -4.37 3.65 1.31
C ILE A 250 -4.32 3.65 2.85
N SER A 251 -3.37 4.36 3.44
CA SER A 251 -3.26 4.50 4.90
C SER A 251 -4.50 5.13 5.54
N LEU A 252 -5.07 6.17 4.91
CA LEU A 252 -6.25 6.84 5.43
C LEU A 252 -7.48 5.95 5.36
N ALA A 253 -7.71 5.26 4.24
CA ALA A 253 -8.81 4.31 4.10
C ALA A 253 -8.69 3.15 5.11
N ARG A 254 -7.47 2.64 5.33
CA ARG A 254 -7.18 1.64 6.36
C ARG A 254 -7.43 2.17 7.78
N ALA A 255 -7.07 3.41 8.07
CA ALA A 255 -7.34 4.00 9.38
C ALA A 255 -8.84 4.18 9.62
N LEU A 256 -9.58 4.67 8.61
CA LEU A 256 -11.04 4.80 8.65
C LEU A 256 -11.73 3.45 8.78
N SER A 257 -11.20 2.39 8.16
CA SER A 257 -11.78 1.05 8.22
C SER A 257 -11.87 0.50 9.64
N PHE A 258 -11.13 1.05 10.61
CA PHE A 258 -11.24 0.65 12.01
C PHE A 258 -12.70 0.69 12.48
N ASN A 259 -13.49 1.68 12.05
CA ASN A 259 -14.92 1.71 12.35
C ASN A 259 -15.65 0.63 11.52
N GLY A 260 -15.97 -0.49 12.17
CA GLY A 260 -16.59 -1.66 11.56
C GLY A 260 -15.62 -2.78 11.15
N LEU A 261 -14.29 -2.59 11.21
CA LEU A 261 -13.30 -3.65 10.98
C LEU A 261 -12.12 -3.57 11.98
N ALA A 262 -12.34 -3.10 13.21
CA ALA A 262 -11.27 -2.93 14.19
C ALA A 262 -10.49 -4.22 14.47
N ASN A 263 -11.13 -5.39 14.38
CA ASN A 263 -10.52 -6.70 14.58
C ASN A 263 -9.78 -7.25 13.35
N ALA A 264 -9.89 -6.62 12.17
CA ALA A 264 -8.98 -6.88 11.05
C ALA A 264 -7.64 -6.21 11.39
N GLN A 265 -6.70 -6.90 12.05
CA GLN A 265 -5.55 -6.28 12.71
C GLN A 265 -4.34 -6.03 11.80
N MET A 266 -3.93 -7.01 11.00
CA MET A 266 -2.72 -6.92 10.15
C MET A 266 -3.06 -7.15 8.68
N ILE A 267 -2.48 -6.37 7.78
CA ILE A 267 -2.53 -6.65 6.34
C ILE A 267 -1.41 -7.62 6.00
N VAL A 268 -1.76 -8.78 5.46
CA VAL A 268 -0.79 -9.84 5.11
C VAL A 268 -0.63 -10.04 3.62
N GLY A 269 -1.53 -9.47 2.81
CA GLY A 269 -1.33 -9.39 1.37
C GLY A 269 -2.19 -8.35 0.67
N ILE A 270 -1.73 -7.85 -0.49
CA ILE A 270 -2.51 -6.99 -1.40
C ILE A 270 -2.63 -7.70 -2.74
N ASN A 271 -3.87 -7.94 -3.15
CA ASN A 271 -4.23 -8.61 -4.39
C ASN A 271 -4.24 -7.63 -5.56
N ALA A 272 -4.81 -6.45 -5.33
CA ALA A 272 -4.90 -5.38 -6.32
C ALA A 272 -5.06 -4.01 -5.65
N GLY A 273 -4.69 -2.95 -6.37
CA GLY A 273 -4.99 -1.59 -5.94
C GLY A 273 -5.02 -0.62 -7.12
N ALA A 274 -6.00 0.26 -7.16
CA ALA A 274 -6.18 1.25 -8.22
C ALA A 274 -6.39 2.64 -7.62
N HIS A 275 -5.51 3.58 -7.97
CA HIS A 275 -5.70 5.01 -7.70
C HIS A 275 -6.57 5.59 -8.81
N ALA A 276 -7.89 5.48 -8.64
CA ALA A 276 -8.87 5.74 -9.69
C ALA A 276 -8.94 7.21 -10.11
N SER A 277 -8.86 8.12 -9.14
CA SER A 277 -8.93 9.57 -9.37
C SER A 277 -7.90 10.32 -8.51
N PRO A 278 -7.43 11.50 -8.96
CA PRO A 278 -6.49 12.28 -8.18
C PRO A 278 -7.15 12.84 -6.91
N CYS A 279 -6.42 12.78 -5.79
CA CYS A 279 -6.79 13.45 -4.55
C CYS A 279 -5.91 14.69 -4.35
N PHE A 280 -6.49 15.71 -3.72
CA PHE A 280 -5.84 16.99 -3.45
C PHE A 280 -6.10 17.43 -2.02
N ALA A 281 -5.28 18.34 -1.48
CA ALA A 281 -5.60 18.98 -0.22
C ALA A 281 -6.93 19.75 -0.30
N GLY A 282 -7.68 19.75 0.80
CA GLY A 282 -9.06 20.19 0.93
C GLY A 282 -10.10 19.13 0.59
N ASP A 283 -9.73 18.01 -0.04
CA ASP A 283 -10.66 16.90 -0.26
C ASP A 283 -10.92 16.18 1.07
N THR A 284 -12.19 15.87 1.36
CA THR A 284 -12.58 15.00 2.49
C THR A 284 -12.72 13.56 2.01
N VAL A 285 -11.90 12.68 2.57
CA VAL A 285 -11.89 11.25 2.25
C VAL A 285 -12.74 10.50 3.25
N ARG A 286 -13.63 9.66 2.72
CA ARG A 286 -14.39 8.63 3.43
C ARG A 286 -13.98 7.27 2.90
N ALA A 287 -14.37 6.21 3.59
CA ALA A 287 -14.15 4.86 3.11
C ALA A 287 -15.34 3.95 3.39
N TRP A 288 -15.48 2.91 2.57
CA TRP A 288 -16.36 1.77 2.82
C TRP A 288 -15.63 0.50 2.39
N SER A 289 -16.04 -0.64 2.94
CA SER A 289 -15.45 -1.94 2.62
C SER A 289 -16.51 -2.95 2.19
N GLU A 290 -16.10 -3.95 1.41
CA GLU A 290 -16.86 -5.16 1.09
C GLU A 290 -16.05 -6.39 1.47
N VAL A 291 -16.69 -7.34 2.16
CA VAL A 291 -16.10 -8.62 2.51
C VAL A 291 -16.13 -9.52 1.28
N LEU A 292 -14.98 -9.79 0.69
CA LEU A 292 -14.87 -10.59 -0.53
C LEU A 292 -14.73 -12.09 -0.24
N GLU A 293 -14.06 -12.43 0.85
CA GLU A 293 -13.69 -13.81 1.16
C GLU A 293 -13.32 -13.92 2.65
N VAL A 294 -13.52 -15.10 3.24
CA VAL A 294 -13.00 -15.45 4.56
C VAL A 294 -12.29 -16.79 4.46
N ALA A 295 -11.21 -16.98 5.21
CA ALA A 295 -10.45 -18.22 5.24
C ALA A 295 -9.95 -18.54 6.65
N GLN A 296 -9.90 -19.83 6.97
CA GLN A 296 -9.33 -20.33 8.22
C GLN A 296 -7.81 -20.45 8.09
N THR A 297 -7.10 -20.36 9.21
CA THR A 297 -5.66 -20.60 9.25
C THR A 297 -5.32 -21.73 10.21
N ASN A 298 -4.04 -22.13 10.24
CA ASN A 298 -3.54 -23.11 11.19
C ASN A 298 -3.11 -22.47 12.53
N ALA A 299 -3.10 -21.14 12.63
CA ALA A 299 -2.75 -20.43 13.86
C ALA A 299 -3.96 -20.35 14.81
N ALA A 300 -3.71 -20.49 16.11
CA ALA A 300 -4.76 -20.61 17.12
C ALA A 300 -5.59 -19.33 17.22
N GLY A 301 -6.91 -19.45 17.03
CA GLY A 301 -7.82 -18.30 17.08
C GLY A 301 -7.67 -17.32 15.91
N VAL A 302 -6.87 -17.62 14.89
CA VAL A 302 -6.55 -16.69 13.80
C VAL A 302 -7.22 -17.12 12.50
N GLY A 303 -7.90 -16.18 11.86
CA GLY A 303 -8.46 -16.32 10.53
C GLY A 303 -8.06 -15.17 9.61
N LEU A 304 -8.48 -15.26 8.36
CA LEU A 304 -8.19 -14.31 7.30
C LEU A 304 -9.49 -13.78 6.71
N ILE A 305 -9.53 -12.46 6.48
CA ILE A 305 -10.61 -11.77 5.79
C ILE A 305 -10.04 -11.03 4.59
N ARG A 306 -10.63 -11.26 3.42
CA ARG A 306 -10.31 -10.50 2.21
C ARG A 306 -11.31 -9.39 2.05
N LEU A 307 -10.79 -8.18 1.86
CA LEU A 307 -11.57 -6.96 1.84
C LEU A 307 -11.28 -6.21 0.54
N ARG A 308 -12.35 -5.68 -0.07
CA ARG A 308 -12.24 -4.52 -0.94
C ARG A 308 -12.52 -3.29 -0.09
N THR A 309 -11.55 -2.41 0.09
CA THR A 309 -11.79 -1.08 0.68
C THR A 309 -11.72 -0.01 -0.40
N VAL A 310 -12.72 0.85 -0.41
CA VAL A 310 -12.86 1.94 -1.37
C VAL A 310 -12.76 3.26 -0.63
N ALA A 311 -11.84 4.13 -1.06
CA ALA A 311 -11.77 5.50 -0.57
C ALA A 311 -12.46 6.43 -1.56
N THR A 312 -13.34 7.30 -1.06
CA THR A 312 -14.18 8.17 -1.89
C THR A 312 -14.37 9.53 -1.26
N LYS A 313 -14.67 10.53 -2.10
CA LYS A 313 -15.17 11.85 -1.66
C LYS A 313 -16.70 11.92 -1.70
N GLY A 314 -17.33 10.96 -2.37
CA GLY A 314 -18.76 10.87 -2.61
C GLY A 314 -19.48 9.99 -1.60
N ALA A 315 -20.57 9.36 -2.05
CA ALA A 315 -21.36 8.43 -1.25
C ALA A 315 -20.65 7.08 -1.07
N ALA A 316 -20.97 6.39 0.03
CA ALA A 316 -20.55 5.02 0.26
C ALA A 316 -21.19 4.06 -0.76
N PHE A 317 -20.55 2.91 -0.98
CA PHE A 317 -20.99 1.81 -1.85
C PHE A 317 -21.03 2.10 -3.36
N GLU A 318 -20.83 3.34 -3.76
CA GLU A 318 -20.69 3.73 -5.17
C GLU A 318 -19.24 3.52 -5.65
N LEU A 319 -19.06 2.73 -6.71
CA LEU A 319 -17.73 2.40 -7.25
C LEU A 319 -17.58 2.72 -8.74
N ARG A 320 -18.49 2.20 -9.57
CA ARG A 320 -18.42 2.32 -11.04
C ARG A 320 -19.75 2.79 -11.61
N SER A 321 -19.68 3.53 -12.72
CA SER A 321 -20.82 3.81 -13.58
C SER A 321 -21.27 2.56 -14.34
N GLU A 322 -22.44 2.64 -14.97
CA GLU A 322 -23.01 1.54 -15.78
C GLU A 322 -22.08 1.08 -16.93
N ASP A 323 -21.20 1.96 -17.42
CA ASP A 323 -20.20 1.65 -18.45
C ASP A 323 -18.89 1.06 -17.88
N GLY A 324 -18.85 0.75 -16.57
CA GLY A 324 -17.75 0.06 -15.90
C GLY A 324 -16.55 0.94 -15.51
N LYS A 325 -16.62 2.26 -15.74
CA LYS A 325 -15.58 3.20 -15.30
C LYS A 325 -15.75 3.56 -13.84
N TYR A 326 -14.64 3.85 -13.16
CA TYR A 326 -14.72 4.41 -11.81
C TYR A 326 -15.49 5.73 -11.81
N LEU A 327 -16.30 5.93 -10.77
CA LEU A 327 -16.95 7.21 -10.55
C LEU A 327 -15.90 8.28 -10.19
N PRO A 328 -16.10 9.56 -10.58
CA PRO A 328 -15.09 10.62 -10.40
C PRO A 328 -14.67 10.86 -8.95
N ASP A 329 -15.53 10.54 -8.00
CA ASP A 329 -15.27 10.72 -6.57
C ASP A 329 -14.55 9.54 -5.92
N VAL A 330 -14.44 8.41 -6.60
CA VAL A 330 -13.65 7.26 -6.15
C VAL A 330 -12.17 7.59 -6.31
N LEU A 331 -11.45 7.58 -5.21
CA LEU A 331 -10.01 7.86 -5.14
C LEU A 331 -9.20 6.57 -5.19
N LEU A 332 -9.66 5.52 -4.50
CA LEU A 332 -8.96 4.27 -4.31
C LEU A 332 -9.95 3.10 -4.36
N GLU A 333 -9.59 2.01 -5.05
CA GLU A 333 -10.09 0.65 -4.81
C GLU A 333 -8.88 -0.20 -4.38
N LEU A 334 -8.92 -0.82 -3.21
CA LEU A 334 -7.87 -1.68 -2.68
C LEU A 334 -8.43 -3.05 -2.31
N ASP A 335 -7.85 -4.11 -2.83
CA ASP A 335 -8.20 -5.50 -2.55
C ASP A 335 -7.04 -6.16 -1.79
N TYR A 336 -7.29 -6.56 -0.54
CA TYR A 336 -6.26 -7.06 0.36
C TYR A 336 -6.77 -8.11 1.34
N TRP A 337 -5.84 -8.85 1.92
CA TRP A 337 -6.08 -9.80 3.00
C TRP A 337 -5.65 -9.21 4.33
N ALA A 338 -6.49 -9.38 5.34
CA ALA A 338 -6.17 -9.04 6.72
C ALA A 338 -6.41 -10.20 7.68
N VAL A 339 -5.70 -10.17 8.80
CA VAL A 339 -5.78 -11.15 9.88
C VAL A 339 -6.82 -10.72 10.92
N MET A 340 -7.68 -11.63 11.36
CA MET A 340 -8.78 -11.37 12.30
C MET A 340 -8.98 -12.55 13.29
N PRO A 341 -9.40 -12.30 14.54
CA PRO A 341 -9.81 -13.35 15.47
C PRO A 341 -11.03 -14.14 14.97
N VAL A 342 -11.02 -15.47 15.18
CA VAL A 342 -12.16 -16.36 14.88
C VAL A 342 -13.11 -16.58 16.05
#